data_AF-A0A949EMT7-F1
#
_entry.id   AF-A0A949EMT7-F1
#
_cell.length_a   1.000
_cell.length_b   1.000
_cell.length_c   1.000
_cell.angle_alpha   90.00
_cell.angle_beta   90.00
_cell.angle_gamma   90.00
#
_symmetry.space_group_name_H-M   'P 1'
#
loop_
_entity.id
_entity.type
_entity.pdbx_description
1 polymer ?
#
loop_
_entity_poly.entity_id
_entity_poly.type
_entity_poly.pdbx_seq_one_letter_code
_entity_poly.pdbx_strand_id
1 'polypeptide(L)'
;NILKDKDRLLPHFVFNDYKINQRQPIEIKYSFEERRDNKEIVNDQSLNSVFFALYEPINSHRPEYLFKNLYFLDPSRLSEIKFIREKYENIYREDPTLKLYLAEENIIEKNWSNVLYFVGKTFMKLKLYEESLEYFNKTIEQDKDNYLPYLGIALINFELGNKDNARKYIGMAENLSDNDEINIYKEILGL
;
A
#
# COMPACT_ATOMS: atom_id res chain seq x y z
N ASN A 1 -33.78 21.68 1.86
CA ASN A 1 -33.51 20.96 3.11
C ASN A 1 -33.05 19.55 2.81
N ILE A 2 -31.72 19.38 2.75
CA ILE A 2 -30.94 18.22 3.25
C ILE A 2 -31.44 16.85 2.74
N LEU A 3 -30.95 16.28 1.62
CA LEU A 3 -29.57 15.81 1.40
C LEU A 3 -28.94 15.17 2.65
N LYS A 4 -29.53 14.06 3.12
CA LYS A 4 -28.92 13.09 4.04
C LYS A 4 -29.48 11.71 3.70
N ASP A 5 -28.79 10.96 2.85
CA ASP A 5 -28.78 9.48 2.80
C ASP A 5 -28.15 8.98 1.48
N LYS A 6 -26.91 9.39 1.18
CA LYS A 6 -26.10 8.74 0.14
C LYS A 6 -24.78 8.15 0.64
N ASP A 7 -24.46 8.29 1.94
CA ASP A 7 -23.29 7.68 2.58
C ASP A 7 -23.52 6.22 3.02
N ARG A 8 -24.54 5.54 2.47
CA ARG A 8 -24.95 4.17 2.85
C ARG A 8 -24.73 3.10 1.77
N LEU A 9 -23.97 3.40 0.72
CA LEU A 9 -23.69 2.45 -0.37
C LEU A 9 -22.17 2.21 -0.58
N LEU A 10 -21.46 1.89 0.50
CA LEU A 10 -20.28 1.05 0.41
C LEU A 10 -20.56 -0.21 1.23
N PRO A 11 -20.46 -1.41 0.66
CA PRO A 11 -20.99 -2.62 1.28
C PRO A 11 -20.16 -2.98 2.51
N HIS A 12 -20.79 -2.85 3.67
CA HIS A 12 -20.42 -3.58 4.87
C HIS A 12 -20.62 -5.09 4.62
N PHE A 13 -19.60 -5.76 4.08
CA PHE A 13 -19.53 -7.22 4.15
C PHE A 13 -18.87 -7.62 5.47
N VAL A 14 -19.72 -7.85 6.47
CA VAL A 14 -19.43 -8.72 7.62
C VAL A 14 -19.79 -10.14 7.18
N PHE A 15 -18.82 -11.04 7.00
CA PHE A 15 -18.95 -12.52 7.14
C PHE A 15 -17.55 -13.15 7.13
N ASN A 16 -17.11 -13.70 8.27
CA ASN A 16 -17.13 -15.13 8.64
C ASN A 16 -16.04 -15.97 7.97
N ASP A 17 -15.15 -16.49 8.82
CA ASP A 17 -14.51 -17.82 8.74
C ASP A 17 -14.34 -18.43 7.35
N TYR A 18 -13.32 -18.00 6.63
CA TYR A 18 -12.71 -18.84 5.60
C TYR A 18 -11.52 -19.58 6.19
N LYS A 19 -11.77 -20.85 6.52
CA LYS A 19 -10.75 -21.90 6.60
C LYS A 19 -9.98 -21.94 5.27
N ILE A 20 -8.82 -21.29 5.21
CA ILE A 20 -7.86 -21.53 4.12
C ILE A 20 -6.93 -22.66 4.57
N ASN A 21 -7.08 -23.79 3.89
CA ASN A 21 -6.30 -25.00 4.06
C ASN A 21 -4.80 -24.74 3.87
N GLN A 22 -4.04 -25.05 4.92
CA GLN A 22 -2.76 -25.78 4.89
C GLN A 22 -1.72 -25.41 3.82
N ARG A 23 -1.22 -24.16 3.85
CA ARG A 23 0.23 -23.86 3.87
C ARG A 23 0.44 -22.67 4.80
N GLN A 24 1.33 -22.84 5.77
CA GLN A 24 1.40 -22.19 7.08
C GLN A 24 1.14 -20.67 7.12
N PRO A 25 0.03 -20.21 7.73
CA PRO A 25 -0.22 -18.77 7.96
C PRO A 25 0.22 -18.24 9.35
N ILE A 26 1.04 -18.95 10.14
CA ILE A 26 1.09 -18.71 11.61
C ILE A 26 2.48 -18.41 12.22
N GLU A 27 3.61 -18.59 11.53
CA GLU A 27 4.94 -18.40 12.18
C GLU A 27 5.53 -16.96 12.13
N ILE A 28 4.90 -16.01 11.43
CA ILE A 28 5.37 -14.61 11.47
C ILE A 28 4.92 -13.91 12.76
N LYS A 29 3.80 -14.35 13.36
CA LYS A 29 3.23 -13.73 14.56
C LYS A 29 4.07 -13.99 15.81
N TYR A 30 4.72 -15.16 15.90
CA TYR A 30 5.49 -15.58 17.07
C TYR A 30 6.98 -15.23 17.00
N SER A 31 7.54 -15.04 15.80
CA SER A 31 8.96 -14.69 15.70
C SER A 31 9.28 -13.24 16.05
N PHE A 32 8.32 -12.30 16.06
CA PHE A 32 8.59 -10.91 16.47
C PHE A 32 8.39 -10.65 17.96
N GLU A 33 7.47 -11.37 18.63
CA GLU A 33 7.30 -11.28 20.09
C GLU A 33 8.51 -11.86 20.86
N GLU A 34 9.26 -12.80 20.26
CA GLU A 34 10.55 -13.28 20.79
C GLU A 34 11.76 -12.39 20.41
N ARG A 35 11.64 -11.48 19.43
CA ARG A 35 12.75 -10.64 18.94
C ARG A 35 12.95 -9.39 19.79
N ARG A 36 13.44 -9.59 21.01
CA ARG A 36 13.82 -8.56 21.99
C ARG A 36 14.99 -7.65 21.58
N ASP A 37 15.63 -7.90 20.45
CA ASP A 37 16.89 -7.22 20.09
C ASP A 37 16.77 -6.18 18.97
N ASN A 38 15.66 -6.12 18.22
CA ASN A 38 15.42 -5.07 17.21
C ASN A 38 14.33 -4.09 17.64
N LYS A 39 14.47 -3.59 18.87
CA LYS A 39 13.55 -2.62 19.50
C LYS A 39 13.28 -1.41 18.61
N GLU A 40 14.22 -1.02 17.76
CA GLU A 40 14.06 0.17 16.93
C GLU A 40 13.00 0.00 15.82
N ILE A 41 13.02 -1.08 15.04
CA ILE A 41 11.99 -1.31 14.00
C ILE A 41 10.61 -1.55 14.63
N VAL A 42 10.56 -2.31 15.73
CA VAL A 42 9.30 -2.64 16.41
C VAL A 42 8.67 -1.41 17.05
N ASN A 43 9.48 -0.51 17.63
CA ASN A 43 9.01 0.69 18.30
C ASN A 43 8.84 1.90 17.36
N ASP A 44 9.54 1.93 16.22
CA ASP A 44 9.39 2.98 15.20
C ASP A 44 8.29 2.58 14.22
N GLN A 45 7.11 3.17 14.39
CA GLN A 45 5.95 2.91 13.56
C GLN A 45 6.19 3.18 12.07
N SER A 46 7.12 4.08 11.73
CA SER A 46 7.50 4.37 10.35
C SER A 46 8.24 3.18 9.72
N LEU A 47 9.23 2.64 10.44
CA LEU A 47 9.97 1.45 10.00
C LEU A 47 9.08 0.21 9.96
N ASN A 48 8.14 0.11 10.91
CA ASN A 48 7.16 -0.96 10.96
C ASN A 48 6.19 -0.92 9.76
N SER A 49 5.71 0.27 9.38
CA SER A 49 4.86 0.45 8.20
C SER A 49 5.58 0.02 6.91
N VAL A 50 6.84 0.44 6.75
CA VAL A 50 7.69 0.05 5.62
C VAL A 50 7.97 -1.45 5.61
N PHE A 51 8.27 -2.05 6.76
CA PHE A 51 8.46 -3.49 6.88
C PHE A 51 7.27 -4.24 6.28
N PHE A 52 6.05 -3.98 6.77
CA PHE A 52 4.89 -4.71 6.24
C PHE A 52 4.62 -4.43 4.76
N ALA A 53 4.89 -3.22 4.27
CA ALA A 53 4.78 -2.92 2.85
C ALA A 53 5.81 -3.65 1.97
N LEU A 54 7.00 -3.94 2.50
CA LEU A 54 8.05 -4.68 1.78
C LEU A 54 7.77 -6.18 1.71
N TYR A 55 7.18 -6.78 2.75
CA TYR A 55 7.07 -8.23 2.88
C TYR A 55 5.66 -8.80 2.71
N GLU A 56 4.62 -8.00 2.92
CA GLU A 56 3.27 -8.49 2.70
C GLU A 56 2.85 -8.36 1.23
N PRO A 57 1.95 -9.24 0.76
CA PRO A 57 1.32 -9.10 -0.54
C PRO A 57 0.73 -7.70 -0.74
N ILE A 58 0.84 -7.17 -1.96
CA ILE A 58 0.37 -5.81 -2.28
C ILE A 58 -1.15 -5.60 -2.08
N ASN A 59 -1.92 -6.69 -2.04
CA ASN A 59 -3.35 -6.67 -1.72
C ASN A 59 -3.64 -6.67 -0.20
N SER A 60 -2.62 -6.66 0.67
CA SER A 60 -2.79 -6.55 2.12
C SER A 60 -3.34 -5.18 2.53
N HIS A 61 -4.24 -5.16 3.50
CA HIS A 61 -4.77 -3.94 4.11
C HIS A 61 -3.90 -3.42 5.27
N ARG A 62 -2.97 -4.23 5.80
CA ARG A 62 -2.16 -3.85 6.96
C ARG A 62 -1.23 -2.67 6.67
N PRO A 63 -0.47 -2.63 5.55
CA PRO A 63 0.40 -1.49 5.26
C PRO A 63 -0.39 -0.19 5.15
N GLU A 64 -1.53 -0.20 4.46
CA GLU A 64 -2.44 0.95 4.35
C GLU A 64 -2.88 1.46 5.73
N TYR A 65 -3.32 0.55 6.63
CA TYR A 65 -3.72 0.91 7.98
C TYR A 65 -2.57 1.55 8.78
N LEU A 66 -1.37 1.00 8.67
CA LEU A 66 -0.20 1.49 9.40
C LEU A 66 0.26 2.86 8.89
N PHE A 67 0.33 3.07 7.58
CA PHE A 67 0.66 4.38 7.01
C PHE A 67 -0.38 5.44 7.33
N LYS A 68 -1.66 5.08 7.33
CA LYS A 68 -2.74 5.97 7.76
C LYS A 68 -2.59 6.39 9.23
N ASN A 69 -2.28 5.44 10.12
CA ASN A 69 -2.00 5.76 11.53
C ASN A 69 -0.77 6.64 11.68
N LEU A 70 0.31 6.33 10.94
CA LEU A 70 1.54 7.13 10.93
C LEU A 70 1.25 8.58 10.55
N TYR A 71 0.44 8.80 9.52
CA TYR A 71 0.02 10.14 9.10
C TYR A 71 -0.74 10.90 10.20
N PHE A 72 -1.67 10.23 10.91
CA PHE A 72 -2.42 10.90 11.98
C PHE A 72 -1.58 11.26 13.20
N LEU A 73 -0.47 10.54 13.41
CA LEU A 73 0.48 10.87 14.48
C LEU A 73 1.41 12.00 14.06
N ASP A 74 1.90 11.95 12.83
CA ASP A 74 2.78 12.97 12.27
C ASP A 74 2.70 12.98 10.73
N PRO A 75 1.96 13.93 10.13
CA PRO A 75 1.78 14.02 8.69
C PRO A 75 3.08 14.12 7.89
N SER A 76 4.14 14.70 8.47
CA SER A 76 5.42 14.88 7.80
C SER A 76 6.11 13.55 7.48
N ARG A 77 5.81 12.48 8.23
CA ARG A 77 6.45 11.17 8.11
C ARG A 77 6.21 10.50 6.76
N LEU A 78 5.02 10.64 6.18
CA LEU A 78 4.74 10.08 4.86
C LEU A 78 5.47 10.85 3.75
N SER A 79 5.56 12.17 3.89
CA SER A 79 6.29 13.03 2.94
C SER A 79 7.80 12.78 2.98
N GLU A 80 8.30 12.18 4.07
CA GLU A 80 9.69 11.89 4.34
C GLU A 80 10.07 10.41 4.12
N ILE A 81 9.27 9.65 3.36
CA ILE A 81 9.47 8.19 3.17
C ILE A 81 10.87 7.82 2.64
N LYS A 82 11.56 8.74 1.93
CA LYS A 82 12.96 8.57 1.51
C LYS A 82 13.93 8.43 2.70
N PHE A 83 13.73 9.19 3.78
CA PHE A 83 14.59 9.12 4.96
C PHE A 83 14.30 7.85 5.75
N ILE A 84 13.05 7.39 5.74
CA ILE A 84 12.68 6.08 6.31
C ILE A 84 13.36 4.96 5.50
N ARG A 85 13.44 5.07 4.17
CA ARG A 85 14.21 4.15 3.32
C ARG A 85 15.67 4.08 3.74
N GLU A 86 16.36 5.23 3.78
CA GLU A 86 17.78 5.32 4.14
C GLU A 86 18.04 4.74 5.53
N LYS A 87 17.17 5.06 6.49
CA LYS A 87 17.23 4.50 7.84
C LYS A 87 17.08 2.98 7.82
N TYR A 88 16.11 2.46 7.08
CA TYR A 88 15.85 1.03 6.96
C TYR A 88 17.03 0.30 6.27
N GLU A 89 17.59 0.87 5.20
CA GLU A 89 18.77 0.35 4.49
C GLU A 89 20.00 0.30 5.40
N ASN A 90 20.20 1.32 6.25
CA ASN A 90 21.29 1.33 7.22
C ASN A 90 21.12 0.22 8.26
N ILE A 91 19.93 0.07 8.85
CA ILE A 91 19.62 -1.01 9.79
C ILE A 91 19.84 -2.38 9.14
N TYR A 92 19.36 -2.56 7.91
CA TYR A 92 19.56 -3.79 7.16
C TYR A 92 21.04 -4.07 6.87
N ARG A 93 21.85 -3.02 6.60
CA ARG A 93 23.30 -3.16 6.35
C ARG A 93 24.06 -3.55 7.61
N GLU A 94 23.71 -2.95 8.74
CA GLU A 94 24.42 -3.06 10.02
C GLU A 94 24.03 -4.28 10.85
N ASP A 95 22.85 -4.87 10.62
CA ASP A 95 22.37 -6.07 11.33
C ASP A 95 22.48 -7.35 10.46
N PRO A 96 23.53 -8.18 10.64
CA PRO A 96 23.69 -9.43 9.92
C PRO A 96 22.54 -10.42 10.18
N THR A 97 21.86 -10.29 11.31
CA THR A 97 20.74 -11.14 11.73
C THR A 97 19.53 -10.87 10.85
N LEU A 98 19.20 -9.59 10.61
CA LEU A 98 18.14 -9.22 9.67
C LEU A 98 18.43 -9.74 8.25
N LYS A 99 19.68 -9.64 7.77
CA LYS A 99 20.05 -10.22 6.46
C LYS A 99 19.78 -11.72 6.39
N LEU A 100 20.10 -12.46 7.45
CA LEU A 100 19.92 -13.91 7.52
C LEU A 100 18.43 -14.30 7.58
N TYR A 101 17.61 -13.55 8.33
CA TYR A 101 16.19 -13.88 8.56
C TYR A 101 15.26 -13.45 7.44
N LEU A 102 15.57 -12.35 6.76
CA LEU A 102 14.68 -11.81 5.74
C LEU A 102 14.81 -12.57 4.41
N ALA A 103 15.84 -13.41 4.27
CA ALA A 103 16.06 -14.44 3.25
C ALA A 103 15.94 -14.00 1.77
N GLU A 104 15.58 -12.76 1.51
CA GLU A 104 15.40 -12.16 0.20
C GLU A 104 16.43 -11.06 0.00
N GLU A 105 17.46 -11.38 -0.77
CA GLU A 105 18.40 -10.38 -1.26
C GLU A 105 17.64 -9.31 -2.04
N ASN A 106 17.98 -8.05 -1.74
CA ASN A 106 17.48 -6.85 -2.41
C ASN A 106 15.96 -6.65 -2.30
N ILE A 107 15.31 -7.19 -1.26
CA ILE A 107 13.88 -6.97 -0.98
C ILE A 107 13.49 -5.49 -1.00
N ILE A 108 14.34 -4.61 -0.45
CA ILE A 108 14.10 -3.17 -0.47
C ILE A 108 14.02 -2.69 -1.92
N GLU A 109 14.99 -3.04 -2.76
CA GLU A 109 14.99 -2.61 -4.17
C GLU A 109 13.80 -3.19 -4.94
N LYS A 110 13.50 -4.48 -4.75
CA LYS A 110 12.42 -5.20 -5.43
C LYS A 110 11.03 -4.67 -5.08
N ASN A 111 10.79 -4.41 -3.80
CA ASN A 111 9.43 -4.16 -3.29
C ASN A 111 9.23 -2.71 -2.83
N TRP A 112 10.18 -1.80 -3.06
CA TRP A 112 9.99 -0.39 -2.71
C TRP A 112 8.91 0.29 -3.55
N SER A 113 8.61 -0.21 -4.75
CA SER A 113 7.41 0.20 -5.50
C SER A 113 6.12 -0.05 -4.68
N ASN A 114 6.03 -1.14 -3.92
CA ASN A 114 4.88 -1.42 -3.04
C ASN A 114 4.77 -0.36 -1.93
N VAL A 115 5.89 0.04 -1.34
CA VAL A 115 5.93 1.10 -0.31
C VAL A 115 5.37 2.40 -0.89
N LEU A 116 5.88 2.82 -2.06
CA LEU A 116 5.40 4.02 -2.76
C LEU A 116 3.91 3.93 -3.10
N TYR A 117 3.45 2.77 -3.56
CA TYR A 117 2.04 2.51 -3.85
C TYR A 117 1.18 2.69 -2.60
N PHE A 118 1.55 2.09 -1.47
CA PHE A 118 0.78 2.19 -0.22
C PHE A 118 0.76 3.61 0.35
N VAL A 119 1.85 4.37 0.20
CA VAL A 119 1.88 5.79 0.56
C VAL A 119 0.92 6.58 -0.34
N GLY A 120 0.97 6.38 -1.66
CA GLY A 120 0.03 7.01 -2.60
C GLY A 120 -1.43 6.66 -2.29
N LYS A 121 -1.72 5.39 -2.06
CA LYS A 121 -3.05 4.90 -1.64
C LYS A 121 -3.50 5.55 -0.34
N THR A 122 -2.60 5.77 0.62
CA THR A 122 -2.92 6.44 1.88
C THR A 122 -3.31 7.90 1.64
N PHE A 123 -2.54 8.65 0.85
CA PHE A 123 -2.88 10.02 0.47
C PHE A 123 -4.22 10.10 -0.28
N MET A 124 -4.47 9.18 -1.20
CA MET A 124 -5.75 9.08 -1.92
C MET A 124 -6.93 8.93 -0.93
N LYS A 125 -6.83 8.01 0.04
CA LYS A 125 -7.88 7.78 1.06
C LYS A 125 -8.07 8.99 1.98
N LEU A 126 -7.05 9.81 2.16
CA LEU A 126 -7.10 11.08 2.89
C LEU A 126 -7.60 12.24 2.02
N LYS A 127 -7.90 12.00 0.73
CA LYS A 127 -8.28 13.00 -0.28
C LYS A 127 -7.21 14.06 -0.58
N LEU A 128 -5.95 13.71 -0.30
CA LEU A 128 -4.76 14.47 -0.63
C LEU A 128 -4.29 14.04 -2.02
N TYR A 129 -5.03 14.48 -3.04
CA TYR A 129 -4.89 13.94 -4.39
C TYR A 129 -3.57 14.33 -5.07
N GLU A 130 -3.03 15.51 -4.79
CA GLU A 130 -1.76 15.95 -5.40
C GLU A 130 -0.59 15.07 -4.95
N GLU A 131 -0.47 14.85 -3.65
CA GLU A 131 0.53 13.97 -3.04
C GLU A 131 0.30 12.52 -3.47
N SER A 132 -0.95 12.08 -3.51
CA SER A 132 -1.28 10.75 -4.00
C SER A 132 -0.80 10.52 -5.43
N LEU A 133 -1.04 11.48 -6.33
CA LEU A 133 -0.60 11.38 -7.73
C LEU A 133 0.93 11.38 -7.83
N GLU A 134 1.62 12.17 -7.00
CA GLU A 134 3.09 12.15 -6.94
C GLU A 134 3.62 10.75 -6.62
N TYR A 135 3.08 10.08 -5.59
CA TYR A 135 3.53 8.75 -5.18
C TYR A 135 3.11 7.64 -6.15
N PHE A 136 1.95 7.75 -6.79
CA PHE A 136 1.58 6.83 -7.87
C PHE A 136 2.51 6.96 -9.07
N ASN A 137 2.89 8.18 -9.47
CA ASN A 137 3.88 8.39 -10.53
C ASN A 137 5.25 7.81 -10.17
N LYS A 138 5.73 8.02 -8.94
CA LYS A 138 6.97 7.38 -8.45
C LYS A 138 6.89 5.86 -8.47
N THR A 139 5.72 5.29 -8.17
CA THR A 139 5.52 3.84 -8.27
C THR A 139 5.69 3.36 -9.70
N ILE A 140 5.06 4.04 -10.68
CA ILE A 140 5.17 3.73 -12.12
C ILE A 140 6.61 3.89 -12.62
N GLU A 141 7.32 4.92 -12.17
CA GLU A 141 8.73 5.13 -12.54
C GLU A 141 9.63 3.98 -12.10
N GLN A 142 9.37 3.44 -10.91
CA GLN A 142 10.15 2.36 -10.33
C GLN A 142 9.73 0.98 -10.83
N ASP A 143 8.44 0.77 -11.06
CA ASP A 143 7.87 -0.49 -11.52
C ASP A 143 6.80 -0.21 -12.58
N LYS A 144 7.23 -0.31 -13.84
CA LYS A 144 6.43 0.02 -15.03
C LYS A 144 5.36 -1.03 -15.33
N ASP A 145 5.51 -2.23 -14.78
CA ASP A 145 4.59 -3.34 -15.00
C ASP A 145 3.50 -3.39 -13.91
N ASN A 146 3.59 -2.52 -12.89
CA ASN A 146 2.59 -2.41 -11.84
C ASN A 146 1.34 -1.66 -12.33
N TYR A 147 0.23 -2.39 -12.47
CA TYR A 147 -1.05 -1.83 -12.91
C TYR A 147 -1.80 -1.03 -11.82
N LEU A 148 -1.50 -1.26 -10.53
CA LEU A 148 -2.28 -0.72 -9.41
C LEU A 148 -2.25 0.81 -9.27
N PRO A 149 -1.11 1.51 -9.49
CA PRO A 149 -1.08 2.98 -9.50
C PRO A 149 -2.04 3.59 -10.51
N TYR A 150 -2.21 2.95 -11.68
CA TYR A 150 -3.13 3.43 -12.71
C TYR A 150 -4.60 3.35 -12.25
N LEU A 151 -4.98 2.31 -11.51
CA LEU A 151 -6.30 2.22 -10.89
C LEU A 151 -6.51 3.32 -9.84
N GLY A 152 -5.49 3.62 -9.03
CA GLY A 152 -5.51 4.74 -8.09
C GLY A 152 -5.69 6.09 -8.78
N ILE A 153 -4.92 6.36 -9.84
CA ILE A 153 -5.03 7.58 -10.64
C ILE A 153 -6.41 7.67 -11.32
N ALA A 154 -6.96 6.55 -11.81
CA ALA A 154 -8.28 6.50 -12.41
C ALA A 154 -9.37 6.88 -11.41
N LEU A 155 -9.31 6.33 -10.18
CA LEU A 155 -10.24 6.66 -9.11
C LEU A 155 -10.18 8.15 -8.74
N ILE A 156 -8.97 8.72 -8.60
CA ILE A 156 -8.79 10.15 -8.34
C ILE A 156 -9.43 10.99 -9.45
N ASN A 157 -9.16 10.67 -10.71
CA ASN A 157 -9.74 11.41 -11.83
C ASN A 157 -11.27 11.32 -11.83
N PHE A 158 -11.83 10.16 -11.49
CA PHE A 158 -13.27 9.98 -11.37
C PHE A 158 -13.86 10.83 -10.23
N GLU A 159 -13.24 10.84 -9.05
CA GLU A 159 -13.67 11.66 -7.91
C GLU A 159 -13.59 13.16 -8.22
N LEU A 160 -12.64 13.59 -9.05
CA LEU A 160 -12.53 14.95 -9.58
C LEU A 160 -13.49 15.26 -10.74
N GLY A 161 -14.30 14.30 -11.18
CA GLY A 161 -15.26 14.46 -12.29
C GLY A 161 -14.66 14.28 -13.69
N ASN A 162 -13.38 13.98 -13.80
CA ASN A 162 -12.64 13.80 -15.05
C ASN A 162 -12.80 12.37 -15.60
N LYS A 163 -14.02 12.01 -16.00
CA LYS A 163 -14.36 10.64 -16.45
C LYS A 163 -13.52 10.13 -17.62
N ASP A 164 -13.16 11.00 -18.56
CA ASP A 164 -12.36 10.59 -19.72
C ASP A 164 -10.93 10.20 -19.33
N ASN A 165 -10.32 10.93 -18.40
CA ASN A 165 -9.04 10.55 -17.83
C ASN A 165 -9.15 9.28 -17.00
N ALA A 166 -10.23 9.10 -16.23
CA ALA A 166 -10.46 7.87 -15.49
C ALA A 166 -10.49 6.65 -16.43
N ARG A 167 -11.23 6.72 -17.55
CA ARG A 167 -11.23 5.66 -18.58
C ARG A 167 -9.85 5.42 -19.18
N LYS A 168 -9.14 6.50 -19.51
CA LYS A 168 -7.78 6.41 -20.06
C LYS A 168 -6.87 5.61 -19.12
N TYR A 169 -6.87 5.92 -17.83
CA TYR A 169 -6.01 5.24 -16.86
C TYR A 169 -6.45 3.81 -16.56
N ILE A 170 -7.74 3.50 -16.60
CA ILE A 170 -8.19 2.10 -16.60
C ILE A 170 -7.62 1.34 -17.81
N GLY A 171 -7.71 1.91 -19.01
CA GLY A 171 -7.14 1.28 -20.20
C GLY A 171 -5.62 1.07 -20.11
N MET A 172 -4.90 1.95 -19.40
CA MET A 172 -3.48 1.74 -19.10
C MET A 172 -3.26 0.55 -18.16
N ALA A 173 -4.11 0.39 -17.13
CA ALA A 173 -4.07 -0.78 -16.25
C ALA A 173 -4.38 -2.08 -17.01
N GLU A 174 -5.41 -2.08 -17.87
CA GLU A 174 -5.82 -3.22 -18.71
C GLU A 174 -4.71 -3.68 -19.65
N ASN A 175 -3.93 -2.75 -20.20
CA ASN A 175 -2.81 -3.09 -21.08
C ASN A 175 -1.68 -3.83 -20.35
N LEU A 176 -1.58 -3.69 -19.03
CA LEU A 176 -0.55 -4.33 -18.20
C LEU A 176 -1.03 -5.65 -17.59
N SER A 177 -2.31 -5.73 -17.26
CA SER A 177 -2.92 -6.94 -16.69
C SER A 177 -4.39 -7.03 -17.08
N ASP A 178 -4.88 -8.25 -17.30
CA ASP A 178 -6.31 -8.55 -17.35
C ASP A 178 -6.66 -9.36 -16.11
N ASN A 179 -7.34 -8.72 -15.15
CA ASN A 179 -7.71 -9.36 -13.90
C ASN A 179 -9.04 -8.83 -13.35
N ASP A 180 -9.62 -9.59 -12.43
CA ASP A 180 -10.92 -9.29 -11.83
C ASP A 180 -10.96 -7.94 -11.11
N GLU A 181 -9.83 -7.48 -10.54
CA GLU A 181 -9.77 -6.19 -9.84
C GLU A 181 -10.04 -5.03 -10.81
N ILE A 182 -9.43 -5.05 -12.00
CA ILE A 182 -9.65 -4.00 -13.00
C ILE A 182 -11.12 -3.99 -13.46
N ASN A 183 -11.72 -5.16 -13.63
CA ASN A 183 -13.14 -5.29 -13.98
C ASN A 183 -14.05 -4.71 -12.88
N ILE A 184 -13.75 -4.97 -11.61
CA ILE A 184 -14.46 -4.37 -10.47
C ILE A 184 -14.38 -2.83 -10.51
N TYR A 185 -13.22 -2.25 -10.82
CA TYR A 185 -13.08 -0.79 -10.94
C TYR A 185 -13.94 -0.22 -12.07
N LYS A 186 -14.02 -0.89 -13.22
CA LYS A 186 -14.88 -0.46 -14.34
C LYS A 186 -16.35 -0.43 -13.93
N GLU A 187 -16.82 -1.49 -13.27
CA GLU A 187 -18.19 -1.58 -12.79
C GLU A 187 -18.50 -0.48 -11.76
N ILE A 188 -17.63 -0.30 -10.76
CA ILE A 188 -17.82 0.72 -9.70
C ILE A 188 -17.86 2.13 -10.30
N LEU A 189 -17.00 2.41 -11.27
CA LEU A 189 -16.89 3.74 -11.87
C LEU A 189 -17.92 3.97 -13.00
N GLY A 190 -18.65 2.92 -13.40
CA GLY A 190 -19.60 2.96 -14.52
C GLY A 190 -18.93 3.32 -15.85
N LEU A 191 -17.73 2.74 -16.07
CA LEU A 191 -16.85 3.04 -17.20
C LEU A 191 -16.76 1.90 -18.21
#